data_AF-A0A1B8FVX3-F1
#
_entry.id   AF-A0A1B8FVX3-F1
#
_cell.length_a   1.000
_cell.length_b   1.000
_cell.length_c   1.000
_cell.angle_alpha   90.00
_cell.angle_beta   90.00
_cell.angle_gamma   90.00
#
_symmetry.space_group_name_H-M   'P 1'
#
loop_
_entity.id
_entity.type
_entity.pdbx_description
1 polymer ?
#
loop_
_entity_poly.entity_id
_entity_poly.type
_entity_poly.pdbx_seq_one_letter_code
_entity_poly.pdbx_strand_id
1 'polypeptide(L)'
;MSPLQKKIVPVIGGTGAQGSEVVKALAQDGKYDIRAITRSTQSTEAKILADLPNVTLFEGNPYDEVDLQKAYMGVHLAFTSTNGFAVGEKAEIYWGIRMYELAVQNGLEHFVWAGVDYGSKLGGFAAKYRCGHLDGKNKVIEYLKSQPTSPVAWSVLSSCPYLEMLSENWRPRKDDSGSYVFAVPPGDGTVL
;
A
#
# COMPACT_ATOMS: atom_id res chain seq x y z
N MET A 1 -1.56 36.66 -8.70
CA MET A 1 -0.55 35.61 -8.48
C MET A 1 -1.24 34.30 -8.82
N SER A 2 -0.73 33.48 -9.76
CA SER A 2 -1.32 32.16 -9.95
C SER A 2 -1.14 31.38 -8.65
N PRO A 3 -2.11 30.55 -8.23
CA PRO A 3 -1.88 29.65 -7.11
C PRO A 3 -0.61 28.83 -7.41
N LEU A 4 0.23 28.62 -6.39
CA LEU A 4 1.36 27.68 -6.47
C LEU A 4 0.79 26.34 -6.95
N GLN A 5 1.39 25.77 -7.99
CA GLN A 5 0.97 24.48 -8.52
C GLN A 5 1.11 23.42 -7.42
N LYS A 6 0.03 22.66 -7.17
CA LYS A 6 0.04 21.62 -6.15
C LYS A 6 1.00 20.49 -6.57
N LYS A 7 1.62 19.87 -5.58
CA LYS A 7 2.41 18.67 -5.79
C LYS A 7 1.49 17.50 -6.15
N ILE A 8 1.91 16.71 -7.13
CA ILE A 8 1.17 15.52 -7.57
C ILE A 8 1.63 14.28 -6.81
N VAL A 9 0.68 13.54 -6.24
CA VAL A 9 0.88 12.30 -5.48
C VAL A 9 0.22 11.12 -6.22
N PRO A 10 0.97 10.30 -6.96
CA PRO A 10 0.54 8.98 -7.38
C PRO A 10 0.28 8.09 -6.17
N VAL A 11 -0.90 7.47 -6.17
CA VAL A 11 -1.29 6.45 -5.19
C VAL A 11 -1.40 5.13 -5.92
N ILE A 12 -0.37 4.29 -5.77
CA ILE A 12 -0.38 2.91 -6.27
C ILE A 12 -1.15 2.05 -5.28
N GLY A 13 -2.10 1.28 -5.81
CA GLY A 13 -3.07 0.57 -4.97
C GLY A 13 -4.17 1.50 -4.43
N GLY A 14 -4.43 2.64 -5.10
CA GLY A 14 -5.38 3.66 -4.66
C GLY A 14 -6.81 3.16 -4.46
N THR A 15 -7.25 2.12 -5.17
CA THR A 15 -8.57 1.50 -4.98
C THR A 15 -8.59 0.36 -3.95
N GLY A 16 -7.45 0.03 -3.34
CA GLY A 16 -7.36 -0.99 -2.29
C GLY A 16 -7.69 -0.41 -0.91
N ALA A 17 -7.91 -1.28 0.07
CA ALA A 17 -8.37 -0.93 1.42
C ALA A 17 -7.58 0.20 2.10
N GLN A 18 -6.24 0.17 2.01
CA GLN A 18 -5.40 1.22 2.58
C GLN A 18 -5.28 2.44 1.65
N GLY A 19 -5.11 2.20 0.34
CA GLY A 19 -4.90 3.27 -0.63
C GLY A 19 -6.10 4.19 -0.76
N SER A 20 -7.33 3.67 -0.64
CA SER A 20 -8.54 4.47 -0.75
C SER A 20 -8.65 5.49 0.38
N GLU A 21 -8.29 5.09 1.59
CA GLU A 21 -8.28 6.00 2.75
C GLU A 21 -7.17 7.04 2.65
N VAL A 22 -6.00 6.67 2.09
CA VAL A 22 -4.95 7.64 1.78
C VAL A 22 -5.42 8.66 0.74
N VAL A 23 -6.06 8.22 -0.35
CA VAL A 23 -6.63 9.14 -1.36
C VAL A 23 -7.64 10.09 -0.73
N LYS A 24 -8.58 9.58 0.07
CA LYS A 24 -9.60 10.40 0.76
C LYS A 24 -8.97 11.42 1.70
N ALA A 25 -7.99 11.00 2.51
CA ALA A 25 -7.31 11.89 3.44
C ALA A 25 -6.54 13.02 2.72
N LEU A 26 -5.80 12.69 1.65
CA LEU A 26 -5.07 13.68 0.85
C LEU A 26 -6.02 14.64 0.11
N ALA A 27 -7.13 14.11 -0.44
CA ALA A 27 -8.15 14.92 -1.10
C ALA A 27 -8.82 15.91 -0.12
N GLN A 28 -9.11 15.45 1.11
CA GLN A 28 -9.67 16.27 2.18
C GLN A 28 -8.71 17.37 2.64
N ASP A 29 -7.41 17.09 2.75
CA ASP A 29 -6.39 18.08 3.09
C ASP A 29 -6.23 19.16 2.00
N GLY A 30 -6.50 18.79 0.74
CA GLY A 30 -6.58 19.72 -0.39
C GLY A 30 -5.25 20.34 -0.84
N LYS A 31 -4.13 20.02 -0.17
CA LYS A 31 -2.78 20.53 -0.49
C LYS A 31 -2.15 19.86 -1.73
N TYR A 32 -2.66 18.71 -2.14
CA TYR A 32 -2.09 17.87 -3.18
C TYR A 32 -3.08 17.61 -4.31
N ASP A 33 -2.55 17.37 -5.50
CA ASP A 33 -3.29 16.71 -6.58
C ASP A 33 -2.98 15.22 -6.53
N ILE A 34 -4.01 14.38 -6.55
CA ILE A 34 -3.90 12.93 -6.37
C ILE A 34 -4.09 12.24 -7.71
N ARG A 35 -3.16 11.34 -8.05
CA ARG A 35 -3.26 10.45 -9.20
C ARG A 35 -3.51 9.03 -8.71
N ALA A 36 -4.77 8.60 -8.67
CA ALA A 36 -5.11 7.25 -8.22
C ALA A 36 -4.89 6.25 -9.36
N ILE A 37 -3.89 5.36 -9.20
CA ILE A 37 -3.56 4.35 -10.20
C ILE A 37 -4.52 3.17 -10.06
N THR A 38 -5.21 2.81 -11.14
CA THR A 38 -6.16 1.69 -11.18
C THR A 38 -6.06 0.93 -12.49
N ARG A 39 -6.27 -0.38 -12.45
CA ARG A 39 -6.37 -1.22 -13.67
C ARG A 39 -7.69 -1.02 -14.41
N SER A 40 -8.69 -0.42 -13.75
CA SER A 40 -9.98 -0.12 -14.37
C SER A 40 -10.59 1.12 -13.74
N THR A 41 -10.74 2.16 -14.56
CA THR A 41 -11.45 3.39 -14.20
C THR A 41 -12.96 3.18 -14.02
N GLN A 42 -13.48 2.03 -14.47
CA GLN A 42 -14.90 1.72 -14.46
C GLN A 42 -15.38 1.01 -13.19
N SER A 43 -14.45 0.54 -12.35
CA SER A 43 -14.78 -0.08 -11.06
C SER A 43 -15.52 0.89 -10.13
N THR A 44 -16.36 0.34 -9.26
CA THR A 44 -17.12 1.12 -8.27
C THR A 44 -16.19 1.95 -7.41
N GLU A 45 -15.09 1.34 -6.94
CA GLU A 45 -14.09 1.97 -6.10
C GLU A 45 -13.40 3.13 -6.84
N ALA A 46 -13.02 2.94 -8.11
CA ALA A 46 -12.41 4.01 -8.89
C ALA A 46 -13.36 5.19 -9.09
N LYS A 47 -14.65 4.93 -9.39
CA LYS A 47 -15.65 5.99 -9.55
C LYS A 47 -15.84 6.79 -8.25
N ILE A 48 -15.92 6.12 -7.10
CA ILE A 48 -15.98 6.78 -5.79
C ILE A 48 -14.79 7.72 -5.58
N LEU A 49 -13.57 7.28 -5.95
CA LEU A 49 -12.38 8.13 -5.82
C LEU A 49 -12.38 9.30 -6.80
N ALA A 50 -12.91 9.13 -8.01
CA ALA A 50 -12.99 10.19 -9.01
C ALA A 50 -13.94 11.33 -8.62
N ASP A 51 -14.94 11.05 -7.78
CA ASP A 51 -15.89 12.05 -7.28
C ASP A 51 -15.27 12.97 -6.20
N LEU A 52 -14.06 12.64 -5.72
CA LEU A 52 -13.34 13.43 -4.72
C LEU A 52 -12.61 14.63 -5.34
N PRO A 53 -12.50 15.76 -4.64
CA PRO A 53 -11.79 16.93 -5.15
C PRO A 53 -10.29 16.64 -5.32
N ASN A 54 -9.71 17.20 -6.39
CA ASN A 54 -8.28 17.05 -6.74
C ASN A 54 -7.82 15.61 -6.98
N VAL A 55 -8.73 14.65 -7.20
CA VAL A 55 -8.38 13.27 -7.57
C VAL A 55 -8.58 13.08 -9.06
N THR A 56 -7.57 12.52 -9.73
CA THR A 56 -7.64 12.06 -11.13
C THR A 56 -7.32 10.58 -11.18
N LEU A 57 -8.14 9.81 -11.89
CA LEU A 57 -7.84 8.40 -12.16
C LEU A 57 -6.80 8.28 -13.26
N PHE A 58 -5.86 7.38 -13.06
CA PHE A 58 -4.91 6.97 -14.09
C PHE A 58 -5.11 5.48 -14.35
N GLU A 59 -5.60 5.13 -15.54
CA GLU A 59 -5.74 3.74 -15.94
C GLU A 59 -4.38 3.16 -16.30
N GLY A 60 -3.95 2.14 -15.57
CA GLY A 60 -2.68 1.47 -15.79
C GLY A 60 -2.47 0.32 -14.82
N ASN A 61 -1.65 -0.64 -15.23
CA ASN A 61 -1.25 -1.75 -14.39
C ASN A 61 0.00 -1.36 -13.56
N PRO A 62 -0.07 -1.34 -12.22
CA PRO A 62 1.11 -1.06 -11.40
C PRO A 62 2.15 -2.19 -11.42
N TYR A 63 1.88 -3.26 -12.15
CA TYR A 63 2.80 -4.38 -12.40
C TYR A 63 3.15 -4.47 -13.89
N ASP A 64 3.18 -3.33 -14.56
CA ASP A 64 3.68 -3.15 -15.92
C ASP A 64 4.64 -1.95 -15.93
N GLU A 65 5.81 -2.13 -16.54
CA GLU A 65 6.87 -1.12 -16.54
C GLU A 65 6.46 0.14 -17.33
N VAL A 66 5.76 -0.02 -18.45
CA VAL A 66 5.38 1.09 -19.32
C VAL A 66 4.30 1.93 -18.66
N ASP A 67 3.31 1.30 -18.05
CA ASP A 67 2.26 1.99 -17.31
C ASP A 67 2.80 2.69 -16.07
N LEU A 68 3.71 2.06 -15.33
CA LEU A 68 4.39 2.69 -14.20
C LEU A 68 5.20 3.92 -14.63
N GLN A 69 6.01 3.83 -15.69
CA GLN A 69 6.77 4.99 -16.16
C GLN A 69 5.86 6.19 -16.46
N LYS A 70 4.75 5.97 -17.17
CA LYS A 70 3.75 7.01 -17.44
C LYS A 70 3.12 7.55 -16.16
N ALA A 71 2.80 6.67 -15.21
CA ALA A 71 2.21 7.03 -13.92
C ALA A 71 3.13 7.93 -13.07
N TYR A 72 4.46 7.80 -13.22
CA TYR A 72 5.46 8.60 -12.50
C TYR A 72 5.83 9.91 -13.20
N MET A 73 5.34 10.19 -14.42
CA MET A 73 5.64 11.44 -15.12
C MET A 73 5.05 12.66 -14.37
N GLY A 74 5.92 13.62 -14.05
CA GLY A 74 5.55 14.89 -13.43
C GLY A 74 5.05 14.78 -11.99
N VAL A 75 5.33 13.67 -11.31
CA VAL A 75 4.94 13.46 -9.91
C VAL A 75 6.05 13.87 -8.96
N HIS A 76 5.68 14.21 -7.73
CA HIS A 76 6.60 14.82 -6.76
C HIS A 76 6.79 13.94 -5.53
N LEU A 77 5.77 13.17 -5.17
CA LEU A 77 5.73 12.26 -4.03
C LEU A 77 5.17 10.91 -4.52
N ALA A 78 5.15 9.88 -3.69
CA ALA A 78 4.40 8.66 -4.00
C ALA A 78 3.91 7.98 -2.73
N PHE A 79 2.68 7.45 -2.77
CA PHE A 79 2.25 6.40 -1.85
C PHE A 79 2.13 5.10 -2.63
N THR A 80 2.80 4.06 -2.13
CA THR A 80 2.91 2.79 -2.84
C THR A 80 2.44 1.63 -1.98
N SER A 81 1.35 0.98 -2.41
CA SER A 81 0.88 -0.27 -1.84
C SER A 81 0.65 -1.34 -2.89
N THR A 82 1.30 -2.48 -2.69
CA THR A 82 1.17 -3.68 -3.52
C THR A 82 0.18 -4.67 -2.90
N ASN A 83 -0.40 -5.51 -3.76
CA ASN A 83 -1.23 -6.65 -3.39
C ASN A 83 -0.44 -7.95 -3.56
N GLY A 84 0.36 -8.30 -2.53
CA GLY A 84 1.15 -9.53 -2.51
C GLY A 84 0.35 -10.83 -2.60
N PHE A 85 -0.95 -10.83 -2.21
CA PHE A 85 -1.82 -11.99 -2.44
C PHE A 85 -2.11 -12.22 -3.93
N ALA A 86 -2.21 -11.15 -4.72
CA ALA A 86 -2.50 -11.25 -6.15
C ALA A 86 -1.25 -11.55 -6.99
N VAL A 87 -0.10 -10.96 -6.65
CA VAL A 87 1.13 -11.09 -7.48
C VAL A 87 2.14 -12.10 -6.93
N GLY A 88 1.99 -12.49 -5.66
CA GLY A 88 2.93 -13.35 -4.97
C GLY A 88 4.22 -12.63 -4.54
N GLU A 89 4.92 -13.24 -3.59
CA GLU A 89 6.10 -12.68 -2.94
C GLU A 89 7.21 -12.26 -3.92
N LYS A 90 7.52 -13.11 -4.91
CA LYS A 90 8.60 -12.83 -5.89
C LYS A 90 8.33 -11.56 -6.69
N ALA A 91 7.11 -11.42 -7.20
CA ALA A 91 6.73 -10.26 -7.99
C ALA A 91 6.57 -9.02 -7.11
N GLU A 92 6.04 -9.16 -5.89
CA GLU A 92 5.93 -8.04 -4.95
C GLU A 92 7.29 -7.41 -4.62
N ILE A 93 8.32 -8.23 -4.42
CA ILE A 93 9.69 -7.76 -4.19
C ILE A 93 10.19 -6.98 -5.42
N TYR A 94 10.09 -7.58 -6.60
CA TYR A 94 10.54 -6.95 -7.85
C TYR A 94 9.85 -5.61 -8.06
N TRP A 95 8.52 -5.57 -8.00
CA TRP A 95 7.75 -4.36 -8.27
C TRP A 95 7.94 -3.29 -7.20
N GLY A 96 8.04 -3.67 -5.92
CA GLY A 96 8.32 -2.69 -4.86
C GLY A 96 9.67 -2.01 -5.02
N ILE A 97 10.72 -2.77 -5.37
CA ILE A 97 12.04 -2.24 -5.68
C ILE A 97 11.97 -1.35 -6.93
N ARG A 98 11.34 -1.84 -8.00
CA ARG A 98 11.25 -1.12 -9.28
C ARG A 98 10.50 0.20 -9.16
N MET A 99 9.42 0.23 -8.37
CA MET A 99 8.66 1.46 -8.08
C MET A 99 9.54 2.50 -7.37
N TYR A 100 10.38 2.09 -6.42
CA TYR A 100 11.34 3.00 -5.78
C TYR A 100 12.41 3.48 -6.78
N GLU A 101 12.97 2.60 -7.60
CA GLU A 101 13.93 3.00 -8.63
C GLU A 101 13.33 4.03 -9.61
N LEU A 102 12.08 3.84 -10.02
CA LEU A 102 11.35 4.79 -10.85
C LEU A 102 11.11 6.12 -10.12
N ALA A 103 10.86 6.10 -8.81
CA ALA A 103 10.79 7.30 -7.98
C ALA A 103 12.11 8.08 -8.03
N VAL A 104 13.25 7.39 -7.89
CA VAL A 104 14.58 8.00 -8.00
C VAL A 104 14.84 8.54 -9.41
N GLN A 105 14.52 7.78 -10.45
CA GLN A 105 14.72 8.18 -11.85
C GLN A 105 13.91 9.43 -12.22
N ASN A 106 12.73 9.60 -11.63
CA ASN A 106 11.86 10.76 -11.87
C ASN A 106 12.11 11.91 -10.86
N GLY A 107 13.09 11.78 -9.98
CA GLY A 107 13.47 12.85 -9.04
C GLY A 107 12.38 13.16 -8.01
N LEU A 108 11.63 12.16 -7.56
CA LEU A 108 10.65 12.34 -6.49
C LEU A 108 11.32 12.85 -5.22
N GLU A 109 10.60 13.67 -4.46
CA GLU A 109 11.08 14.19 -3.18
C GLU A 109 10.88 13.16 -2.05
N HIS A 110 9.78 12.40 -2.08
CA HIS A 110 9.44 11.44 -1.03
C HIS A 110 8.67 10.23 -1.55
N PHE A 111 9.17 9.03 -1.24
CA PHE A 111 8.53 7.75 -1.50
C PHE A 111 7.99 7.10 -0.21
N VAL A 112 6.69 6.86 -0.12
CA VAL A 112 6.05 6.18 1.02
C VAL A 112 5.66 4.76 0.62
N TRP A 113 6.19 3.77 1.33
CA TRP A 113 5.88 2.35 1.13
C TRP A 113 4.92 1.82 2.19
N ALA A 114 3.86 1.15 1.76
CA ALA A 114 2.95 0.42 2.63
C ALA A 114 3.57 -0.91 3.09
N GLY A 115 4.05 -0.92 4.32
CA GLY A 115 4.71 -2.04 4.98
C GLY A 115 3.81 -2.83 5.93
N VAL A 116 4.34 -3.95 6.39
CA VAL A 116 3.80 -4.83 7.44
C VAL A 116 5.01 -5.42 8.19
N ASP A 117 4.81 -6.26 9.20
CA ASP A 117 5.91 -6.88 9.95
C ASP A 117 6.60 -8.05 9.23
N TYR A 118 7.90 -8.24 9.46
CA TYR A 118 8.67 -9.30 8.81
C TYR A 118 8.49 -10.65 9.51
N GLY A 119 7.40 -11.35 9.17
CA GLY A 119 7.01 -12.64 9.76
C GLY A 119 8.16 -13.66 9.86
N SER A 120 8.87 -13.94 8.76
CA SER A 120 10.00 -14.89 8.80
C SER A 120 11.14 -14.41 9.69
N LYS A 121 11.51 -13.12 9.67
CA LYS A 121 12.64 -12.61 10.48
C LYS A 121 12.28 -12.61 11.97
N LEU A 122 11.06 -12.21 12.33
CA LEU A 122 10.54 -12.26 13.69
C LEU A 122 10.44 -13.71 14.21
N GLY A 123 10.05 -14.64 13.35
CA GLY A 123 9.97 -16.07 13.66
C GLY A 123 11.30 -16.82 13.61
N GLY A 124 12.44 -16.13 13.54
CA GLY A 124 13.77 -16.76 13.48
C GLY A 124 13.97 -17.65 12.24
N PHE A 125 13.31 -17.31 11.13
CA PHE A 125 13.27 -18.05 9.87
C PHE A 125 12.71 -19.49 9.97
N ALA A 126 11.99 -19.81 11.05
CA ALA A 126 11.31 -21.09 11.14
C ALA A 126 10.18 -21.19 10.11
N ALA A 127 10.15 -22.29 9.35
CA ALA A 127 9.22 -22.48 8.23
C ALA A 127 7.74 -22.30 8.61
N LYS A 128 7.36 -22.65 9.84
CA LYS A 128 5.98 -22.49 10.36
C LYS A 128 5.48 -21.03 10.45
N TYR A 129 6.39 -20.05 10.46
CA TYR A 129 6.06 -18.63 10.53
C TYR A 129 6.22 -17.91 9.18
N ARG A 130 6.52 -18.66 8.11
CA ARG A 130 6.66 -18.08 6.77
C ARG A 130 5.30 -17.61 6.27
N CYS A 131 5.16 -16.31 6.07
CA CYS A 131 4.02 -15.72 5.38
C CYS A 131 4.53 -14.89 4.20
N GLY A 132 4.38 -15.40 2.98
CA GLY A 132 4.93 -14.74 1.78
C GLY A 132 4.40 -13.31 1.58
N HIS A 133 3.15 -13.05 1.96
CA HIS A 133 2.55 -11.71 1.93
C HIS A 133 3.22 -10.72 2.88
N LEU A 134 3.66 -11.18 4.06
CA LEU A 134 4.40 -10.34 5.01
C LEU A 134 5.86 -10.16 4.57
N ASP A 135 6.48 -11.25 4.14
CA ASP A 135 7.89 -11.30 3.79
C ASP A 135 8.21 -10.48 2.53
N GLY A 136 7.31 -10.46 1.53
CA GLY A 136 7.50 -9.70 0.29
C GLY A 136 7.66 -8.20 0.57
N LYS A 137 6.68 -7.60 1.26
CA LYS A 137 6.73 -6.20 1.69
C LYS A 137 7.96 -5.88 2.53
N ASN A 138 8.38 -6.78 3.43
CA ASN A 138 9.54 -6.53 4.28
C ASN A 138 10.87 -6.62 3.57
N LYS A 139 11.00 -7.47 2.57
CA LYS A 139 12.22 -7.49 1.74
C LYS A 139 12.39 -6.18 0.98
N VAL A 140 11.28 -5.56 0.55
CA VAL A 140 11.30 -4.19 0.01
C VAL A 140 11.72 -3.18 1.08
N ILE A 141 11.23 -3.31 2.33
CA ILE A 141 11.65 -2.43 3.44
C ILE A 141 13.16 -2.56 3.72
N GLU A 142 13.71 -3.79 3.78
CA GLU A 142 15.14 -4.00 3.99
C GLU A 142 15.97 -3.45 2.82
N TYR A 143 15.46 -3.55 1.59
CA TYR A 143 16.03 -2.84 0.45
C TYR A 143 16.01 -1.33 0.65
N LEU A 144 14.86 -0.72 0.99
CA LEU A 144 14.75 0.73 1.23
C LEU A 144 15.71 1.21 2.32
N LYS A 145 15.87 0.45 3.42
CA LYS A 145 16.85 0.74 4.49
C LYS A 145 18.30 0.80 4.02
N SER A 146 18.63 0.12 2.91
CA SER A 146 19.96 0.20 2.30
C SER A 146 20.15 1.41 1.38
N GLN A 147 19.08 2.16 1.10
CA GLN A 147 19.11 3.32 0.22
C GLN A 147 19.30 4.62 1.01
N PRO A 148 19.99 5.62 0.44
CA PRO A 148 20.07 6.94 1.06
C PRO A 148 18.71 7.61 1.12
N THR A 149 18.53 8.57 2.02
CA THR A 149 17.32 9.41 2.13
C THR A 149 17.43 10.72 1.36
N SER A 150 18.44 10.83 0.49
CA SER A 150 18.70 11.98 -0.38
C SER A 150 19.25 11.48 -1.71
N PRO A 151 18.82 12.03 -2.86
CA PRO A 151 17.87 13.15 -3.01
C PRO A 151 16.40 12.76 -2.78
N VAL A 152 16.08 11.47 -2.75
CA VAL A 152 14.71 10.96 -2.52
C VAL A 152 14.60 10.47 -1.09
N ALA A 153 13.76 11.11 -0.28
CA ALA A 153 13.43 10.59 1.03
C ALA A 153 12.52 9.36 0.89
N TRP A 154 12.57 8.45 1.86
CA TRP A 154 11.63 7.34 1.92
C TRP A 154 11.09 7.14 3.33
N SER A 155 9.83 6.71 3.43
CA SER A 155 9.18 6.34 4.68
C SER A 155 8.40 5.04 4.51
N VAL A 156 8.25 4.31 5.61
CA VAL A 156 7.45 3.09 5.64
C VAL A 156 6.27 3.31 6.58
N LEU A 157 5.07 3.08 6.07
CA LEU A 157 3.86 3.01 6.89
C LEU A 157 3.58 1.54 7.17
N SER A 158 3.97 1.05 8.35
CA SER A 158 3.69 -0.32 8.77
C SER A 158 2.29 -0.42 9.36
N SER A 159 1.44 -1.25 8.75
CA SER A 159 0.09 -1.54 9.27
C SER A 159 0.02 -2.88 9.99
N CYS A 160 -0.93 -3.00 10.91
CA CYS A 160 -1.35 -4.25 11.54
C CYS A 160 -2.57 -4.84 10.80
N PRO A 161 -3.15 -5.98 11.24
CA PRO A 161 -4.44 -6.43 10.73
C PRO A 161 -5.49 -5.33 10.75
N TYR A 162 -6.31 -5.26 9.70
CA TYR A 162 -7.32 -4.22 9.55
C TYR A 162 -8.47 -4.45 10.53
N LEU A 163 -8.98 -3.38 11.14
CA LEU A 163 -10.09 -3.46 12.08
C LEU A 163 -11.36 -3.99 11.39
N GLU A 164 -11.51 -3.67 10.11
CA GLU A 164 -12.56 -4.14 9.20
C GLU A 164 -12.66 -5.67 9.16
N MET A 165 -11.55 -6.40 9.41
CA MET A 165 -11.57 -7.86 9.48
C MET A 165 -12.51 -8.39 10.57
N LEU A 166 -12.79 -7.62 11.63
CA LEU A 166 -13.77 -7.95 12.67
C LEU A 166 -15.23 -7.94 12.17
N SER A 167 -15.48 -7.38 11.00
CA SER A 167 -16.77 -7.47 10.31
C SER A 167 -16.77 -8.49 9.18
N GLU A 168 -15.61 -9.06 8.85
CA GLU A 168 -15.38 -9.99 7.74
C GLU A 168 -14.91 -11.36 8.25
N ASN A 169 -13.69 -11.78 7.89
CA ASN A 169 -13.17 -13.13 8.15
C ASN A 169 -12.90 -13.40 9.64
N TRP A 170 -12.73 -12.37 10.47
CA TRP A 170 -12.53 -12.48 11.91
C TRP A 170 -13.78 -12.07 12.71
N ARG A 171 -14.95 -12.05 12.05
CA ARG A 171 -16.20 -11.67 12.69
C ARG A 171 -16.55 -12.59 13.85
N PRO A 172 -16.79 -12.04 15.07
CA PRO A 172 -17.26 -12.82 16.20
C PRO A 172 -18.57 -13.54 15.89
N ARG A 173 -18.64 -14.82 16.26
CA ARG A 173 -19.83 -15.67 16.05
C ARG A 173 -20.55 -15.90 17.36
N LYS A 174 -21.88 -15.94 17.31
CA LYS A 174 -22.70 -16.25 18.48
C LYS A 174 -22.68 -17.77 18.72
N ASP A 175 -22.40 -18.18 19.95
CA ASP A 175 -22.46 -19.58 20.37
C ASP A 175 -23.84 -19.98 20.92
N ASP A 176 -23.98 -21.25 21.31
CA ASP A 176 -25.23 -21.80 21.85
C ASP A 176 -25.64 -21.17 23.20
N SER A 177 -24.68 -20.58 23.94
CA SER A 177 -24.95 -19.82 25.17
C SER A 177 -25.49 -18.41 24.90
N GLY A 178 -25.39 -17.96 23.65
CA GLY A 178 -25.73 -16.62 23.22
C GLY A 178 -24.60 -15.60 23.34
N SER A 179 -23.38 -16.04 23.67
CA SER A 179 -22.18 -15.21 23.76
C SER A 179 -21.55 -15.03 22.39
N TYR A 180 -20.92 -13.87 22.14
CA TYR A 180 -20.13 -13.65 20.92
C TYR A 180 -18.67 -14.05 21.16
N VAL A 181 -18.19 -14.98 20.35
CA VAL A 181 -16.85 -15.56 20.45
C VAL A 181 -15.98 -15.04 19.31
N PHE A 182 -14.86 -14.42 19.69
CA PHE A 182 -13.76 -14.11 18.79
C PHE A 182 -12.75 -15.27 18.83
N ALA A 183 -12.75 -16.10 17.80
CA ALA A 183 -11.86 -17.26 17.71
C ALA A 183 -10.71 -16.99 16.74
N VAL A 184 -9.49 -17.06 17.24
CA VAL A 184 -8.25 -17.07 16.44
C VAL A 184 -7.47 -18.35 16.78
N PRO A 185 -6.57 -18.81 15.90
CA PRO A 185 -5.77 -20.02 16.15
C PRO A 185 -4.35 -19.68 16.68
N PRO A 186 -4.17 -19.23 17.93
CA PRO A 186 -2.85 -18.87 18.44
C PRO A 186 -1.98 -20.09 18.78
N GLY A 187 -2.56 -21.31 18.76
CA GLY A 187 -1.92 -22.51 19.30
C GLY A 187 -1.64 -22.33 20.78
N ASP A 188 -0.43 -22.69 21.23
CA ASP A 188 0.04 -22.45 22.60
C ASP A 188 0.54 -21.00 22.82
N GLY A 189 0.39 -20.12 21.81
CA GLY A 189 0.78 -18.72 21.88
C GLY A 189 -0.27 -17.84 22.56
N THR A 190 0.13 -16.63 22.93
CA THR A 190 -0.78 -15.58 23.42
C THR A 190 -1.04 -14.55 22.33
N VAL A 191 -2.28 -14.09 22.21
CA VAL A 191 -2.61 -12.87 21.46
C VAL A 191 -2.28 -11.70 22.41
N LEU A 192 -1.29 -10.89 22.05
CA LEU A 192 -0.93 -9.66 22.76
C LEU A 192 -1.58 -8.45 22.11
#